data_AF-X1J6S4-F1
#
_entry.id   AF-X1J6S4-F1
#
_cell.length_a   1.000
_cell.length_b   1.000
_cell.length_c   1.000
_cell.angle_alpha   90.00
_cell.angle_beta   90.00
_cell.angle_gamma   90.00
#
_symmetry.space_group_name_H-M   'P 1'
#
loop_
_entity.id
_entity.type
_entity.pdbx_description
1 polymer ?
#
loop_
_entity_poly.entity_id
_entity_poly.type
_entity_poly.pdbx_seq_one_letter_code
_entity_poly.pdbx_strand_id
1 'polypeptide(L)'
;MSKRRTKQRMTAIHISIPVRLLEDFDDTLSFSQSRSAKISRLISQEIEGETHQGISDASTRQLMAALTAREDVDETMKTLLLQILTKSS
;
A
#
# COMPACT_ATOMS: atom_id res chain seq x y z
N MET A 1 -39.54 -9.84 -0.50
CA MET A 1 -38.09 -9.97 -0.24
C MET A 1 -37.50 -8.59 0.01
N SER A 2 -37.41 -8.16 1.28
CA SER A 2 -36.79 -6.87 1.64
C SER A 2 -35.28 -6.98 1.45
N LYS A 3 -34.71 -6.22 0.51
CA LYS A 3 -33.25 -6.15 0.32
C LYS A 3 -32.64 -5.63 1.62
N ARG A 4 -31.84 -6.47 2.29
CA ARG A 4 -31.03 -6.11 3.46
C ARG A 4 -30.28 -4.82 3.11
N ARG A 5 -30.62 -3.72 3.78
CA ARG A 5 -30.02 -2.40 3.53
C ARG A 5 -28.55 -2.48 3.93
N THR A 6 -27.66 -2.65 2.95
CA THR A 6 -26.23 -2.50 3.17
C THR A 6 -25.99 -1.06 3.63
N LYS A 7 -25.28 -0.87 4.76
CA LYS A 7 -25.04 0.45 5.36
C LYS A 7 -24.36 1.43 4.40
N GLN A 8 -23.62 0.91 3.43
CA GLN A 8 -22.86 1.69 2.47
C GLN A 8 -23.61 1.78 1.13
N ARG A 9 -23.83 3.01 0.66
CA ARG A 9 -24.36 3.26 -0.68
C ARG A 9 -23.23 3.05 -1.70
N MET A 10 -23.50 2.23 -2.70
CA MET A 10 -22.61 2.00 -3.84
C MET A 10 -23.23 2.63 -5.09
N THR A 11 -22.41 3.27 -5.91
CA THR A 11 -22.80 3.82 -7.21
C THR A 11 -21.97 3.12 -8.29
N ALA A 12 -22.62 2.67 -9.37
CA ALA A 12 -21.91 2.10 -10.51
C ALA A 12 -21.20 3.20 -11.29
N ILE A 13 -19.97 2.94 -11.73
CA ILE A 13 -19.19 3.83 -12.58
C ILE A 13 -18.89 3.13 -13.90
N HIS A 14 -18.88 3.90 -15.00
CA HIS A 14 -18.46 3.43 -16.31
C HIS A 14 -17.12 4.04 -16.65
N ILE A 15 -16.12 3.19 -16.93
CA ILE A 15 -14.75 3.59 -17.25
C ILE A 15 -14.24 2.82 -18.45
N SER A 16 -13.39 3.46 -19.26
CA SER A 16 -12.68 2.83 -20.37
C SER A 16 -11.26 2.48 -19.93
N ILE A 17 -10.84 1.23 -20.11
CA ILE A 17 -9.52 0.71 -19.73
C ILE A 17 -8.98 -0.19 -20.86
N PRO A 18 -7.67 -0.19 -21.14
CA PRO A 18 -7.07 -1.13 -22.10
C PRO A 18 -7.31 -2.59 -21.71
N VAL A 19 -7.70 -3.42 -22.68
CA VAL A 19 -8.08 -4.83 -22.45
C VAL A 19 -6.97 -5.62 -21.74
N ARG A 20 -5.72 -5.51 -22.22
CA ARG A 20 -4.55 -6.16 -21.63
C ARG A 20 -4.36 -5.81 -20.15
N LEU A 21 -4.54 -4.54 -19.80
CA LEU A 21 -4.40 -4.07 -18.42
C LEU A 21 -5.51 -4.61 -17.52
N LEU A 22 -6.72 -4.76 -18.05
CA LEU A 22 -7.83 -5.37 -17.31
C LEU A 22 -7.60 -6.88 -17.08
N GLU A 23 -7.08 -7.59 -18.08
CA GLU A 23 -6.70 -9.00 -17.98
C GLU A 23 -5.61 -9.20 -16.91
N ASP A 24 -4.52 -8.44 -17.00
CA ASP A 24 -3.43 -8.49 -16.02
C ASP A 24 -3.94 -8.16 -14.61
N PHE A 25 -4.86 -7.20 -14.48
CA PHE A 25 -5.48 -6.87 -13.19
C PHE A 25 -6.32 -8.03 -12.64
N ASP A 26 -7.11 -8.68 -13.49
CA ASP A 26 -7.94 -9.82 -13.09
C ASP A 26 -7.10 -11.02 -12.67
N ASP A 27 -5.95 -11.26 -13.30
CA ASP A 27 -5.01 -12.31 -12.91
C ASP A 27 -4.44 -12.11 -11.50
N THR A 28 -4.39 -10.86 -11.01
CA THR A 28 -3.96 -10.56 -9.64
C THR A 28 -5.04 -10.82 -8.57
N LEU A 29 -6.28 -11.16 -8.96
CA LEU A 29 -7.36 -11.46 -8.03
C LEU A 29 -7.32 -12.93 -7.63
N SER A 30 -7.37 -13.20 -6.33
CA SER A 30 -7.63 -14.57 -5.86
C SER A 30 -9.09 -14.96 -6.17
N PHE A 31 -9.37 -16.26 -6.21
CA PHE A 31 -10.69 -16.82 -6.55
C PHE A 31 -11.87 -16.22 -5.73
N SER A 32 -11.61 -15.66 -4.56
CA SER A 32 -12.61 -15.09 -3.66
C SER A 32 -12.69 -13.55 -3.68
N GLN A 33 -11.81 -12.84 -4.39
CA GLN A 33 -11.79 -11.38 -4.40
C GLN A 33 -12.62 -10.80 -5.55
N SER A 34 -13.47 -9.82 -5.23
CA SER A 34 -14.20 -9.08 -6.27
C SER A 34 -13.35 -7.94 -6.83
N ARG A 35 -13.45 -7.73 -8.15
CA ARG A 35 -12.84 -6.58 -8.85
C ARG A 35 -13.18 -5.26 -8.17
N SER A 36 -14.46 -5.06 -7.83
CA SER A 36 -14.92 -3.83 -7.18
C SER A 36 -14.28 -3.60 -5.82
N ALA A 37 -14.09 -4.64 -5.01
CA ALA A 37 -13.39 -4.51 -3.72
C ALA A 37 -11.93 -4.11 -3.91
N LYS A 38 -11.23 -4.70 -4.89
CA LYS A 38 -9.83 -4.37 -5.15
C LYS A 38 -9.66 -2.97 -5.73
N ILE A 39 -10.55 -2.55 -6.64
CA ILE A 39 -10.58 -1.17 -7.17
C ILE A 39 -10.87 -0.18 -6.04
N SER A 40 -11.87 -0.42 -5.19
CA SER A 40 -12.16 0.44 -4.04
C SER A 40 -10.98 0.58 -3.10
N ARG A 41 -10.27 -0.52 -2.81
CA ARG A 41 -9.06 -0.50 -1.99
C ARG A 41 -7.97 0.35 -2.61
N LEU A 42 -7.67 0.17 -3.90
CA LEU A 42 -6.64 0.96 -4.59
C LEU A 42 -6.97 2.45 -4.60
N ILE A 43 -8.23 2.82 -4.83
CA ILE A 43 -8.69 4.21 -4.76
C ILE A 43 -8.52 4.75 -3.33
N SER A 44 -8.87 3.98 -2.30
CA SER A 44 -8.66 4.38 -0.90
C SER A 44 -7.18 4.61 -0.59
N GLN A 45 -6.30 3.70 -1.00
CA GLN A 45 -4.85 3.83 -0.77
C GLN A 45 -4.27 5.11 -1.41
N GLU A 46 -4.71 5.42 -2.63
CA GLU A 46 -4.31 6.63 -3.33
C GLU A 46 -4.80 7.90 -2.60
N ILE A 47 -6.05 7.92 -2.14
CA ILE A 47 -6.64 9.06 -1.42
C ILE A 47 -6.02 9.24 -0.04
N GLU A 48 -5.77 8.15 0.68
CA GLU A 48 -5.26 8.15 2.05
C GLU A 48 -3.77 8.50 2.11
N GLY A 49 -3.10 8.66 0.96
CA GLY A 49 -1.68 8.95 0.93
C GLY A 49 -0.84 7.78 1.41
N GLU A 50 -1.37 6.54 1.37
CA GLU A 50 -0.55 5.34 1.24
C GLU A 50 0.07 5.30 -0.17
N THR A 51 0.64 6.42 -0.63
CA THR A 51 1.96 6.39 -1.26
C THR A 51 2.74 5.40 -0.43
N HIS A 52 2.87 4.19 -0.97
CA HIS A 52 3.97 3.33 -0.64
C HIS A 52 5.13 4.26 -0.90
N GLN A 53 5.71 4.86 0.15
CA GLN A 53 6.94 5.60 -0.01
C GLN A 53 7.88 4.52 -0.51
N GLY A 54 8.02 4.45 -1.84
CA GLY A 54 9.00 3.60 -2.45
C GLY A 54 10.30 3.94 -1.77
N ILE A 55 11.23 2.99 -1.71
CA ILE A 55 12.54 3.24 -1.12
C ILE A 55 13.17 4.54 -1.69
N SER A 56 12.80 4.92 -2.93
CA SER A 56 13.15 6.18 -3.60
C SER A 56 12.60 7.46 -2.95
N ASP A 57 11.40 7.42 -2.37
CA ASP A 57 10.65 8.59 -1.92
C ASP A 57 10.71 8.75 -0.39
N ALA A 58 11.17 7.70 0.30
CA ALA A 58 11.42 7.73 1.73
C ALA A 58 12.66 8.60 2.02
N SER A 59 12.54 9.52 2.98
CA SER A 59 13.70 10.24 3.48
C SER A 59 14.73 9.27 4.09
N THR A 60 16.01 9.62 4.06
CA THR A 60 17.08 8.83 4.69
C THR A 60 16.74 8.46 6.14
N ARG A 61 16.08 9.36 6.86
CA ARG A 61 15.63 9.13 8.25
C ARG A 61 14.58 8.03 8.35
N GLN A 62 13.59 8.03 7.46
CA GLN A 62 12.55 7.00 7.41
C GLN A 62 13.12 5.64 7.02
N LEU A 63 14.04 5.60 6.05
CA LEU A 63 14.74 4.38 5.66
C LEU A 63 15.56 3.78 6.79
N MET A 64 16.34 4.61 7.51
CA MET A 64 17.14 4.14 8.63
C MET A 64 16.28 3.67 9.80
N ALA A 65 15.15 4.33 10.09
CA ALA A 65 14.21 3.87 11.10
C ALA A 65 13.59 2.51 10.72
N ALA A 66 13.17 2.35 9.47
CA ALA A 66 12.63 1.08 8.97
C ALA A 66 13.66 -0.05 9.04
N LEU A 67 14.92 0.20 8.67
CA LEU A 67 16.01 -0.77 8.77
C LEU A 67 16.33 -1.17 10.21
N THR A 68 16.27 -0.22 11.15
CA THR A 68 16.56 -0.49 12.57
C THR A 68 15.49 -1.38 13.21
N ALA A 69 14.25 -1.30 12.74
CA ALA A 69 13.12 -2.08 13.25
C ALA A 69 13.07 -3.54 12.76
N ARG A 70 13.95 -3.93 11.83
CA ARG A 70 13.97 -5.29 11.27
C ARG A 70 14.64 -6.29 12.21
N GLU A 71 14.08 -7.49 12.29
CA GLU A 71 14.59 -8.59 13.10
C GLU A 71 15.78 -9.32 12.46
N ASP A 72 15.94 -9.21 11.13
CA ASP A 72 17.02 -9.82 10.35
C ASP A 72 18.29 -8.95 10.25
N VAL A 73 18.35 -7.86 11.00
CA VAL A 73 19.49 -6.94 11.04
C VAL A 73 20.22 -7.08 12.38
N ASP A 74 21.53 -7.28 12.32
CA ASP A 74 22.37 -7.42 13.52
C ASP A 74 22.40 -6.14 14.37
N GLU A 75 22.56 -6.31 15.68
CA GLU A 75 22.56 -5.20 16.65
C GLU A 75 23.70 -4.20 16.42
N THR A 76 24.83 -4.65 15.87
CA THR A 76 25.93 -3.75 15.49
C THR A 76 25.50 -2.78 14.38
N MET A 77 24.70 -3.23 13.42
CA MET A 77 24.20 -2.37 12.34
C MET A 77 23.14 -1.39 12.86
N LYS A 78 22.26 -1.83 13.77
CA LYS A 78 21.26 -0.96 14.42
C LYS A 78 21.92 0.18 15.20
N THR A 79 22.94 -0.13 16.00
CA THR A 79 23.65 0.87 16.80
C THR A 79 24.38 1.90 15.94
N LEU A 80 25.00 1.48 14.83
CA LEU A 80 25.65 2.38 13.88
C LEU A 80 24.65 3.32 13.19
N LEU A 81 23.49 2.80 12.74
CA LEU A 81 22.44 3.61 12.11
C LEU A 81 21.90 4.68 13.08
N LEU A 82 21.66 4.31 14.34
CA LEU A 82 21.23 5.24 15.39
C LEU A 82 22.29 6.31 15.70
N GLN A 83 23.58 5.95 15.67
CA GLN A 83 24.66 6.91 15.86
C GLN A 83 24.74 7.95 14.73
N ILE A 84 24.51 7.53 13.48
CA ILE A 84 24.46 8.44 12.33
C ILE A 84 23.27 9.40 12.46
N LEU A 85 22.11 8.89 12.86
CA LEU A 85 20.89 9.69 13.07
C LEU A 85 21.02 10.76 14.15
N THR A 86 21.77 10.46 15.22
CA THR A 86 21.97 11.39 16.34
C THR A 86 23.06 12.44 16.05
N LYS A 87 24.04 12.12 15.19
CA LYS A 87 25.09 13.07 14.78
C LYS A 87 24.67 14.05 13.67
N SER A 88 23.69 13.70 12.84
CA SER A 88 23.25 14.57 11.74
C SER A 88 22.15 15.57 12.14
N SER A 89 21.80 15.64 13.43
CA SER A 89 20.72 16.46 13.97
C SER A 89 21.25 17.69 14.70
#